data_AF-A0A2M8N5R6-F1
#
_entry.id   AF-A0A2M8N5R6-F1
#
_cell.length_a   1.000
_cell.length_b   1.000
_cell.length_c   1.000
_cell.angle_alpha   90.00
_cell.angle_beta   90.00
_cell.angle_gamma   90.00
#
_symmetry.space_group_name_H-M   'P 1'
#
loop_
_entity.id
_entity.type
_entity.pdbx_description
1 polymer ?
#
loop_
_entity_poly.entity_id
_entity_poly.type
_entity_poly.pdbx_seq_one_letter_code
_entity_poly.pdbx_strand_id
1 'polypeptide(L)'
;LKGDVSRLRQKPVRLYVMGINQWRDYDEFPPKATPTPLYLREANGLSLHPCDLSESYDTYRYDPTNPTPSVGGTVFSPWAGGAHDNRRLEARDDVLIFTTQPLLQPIEIIGRVTLQLYVRSSLQYTDFFGRVCDVDPSGRSTNVCDGLVRIIPGKGEPQPDGTLCVEIDLWATAYHFKKGHAIRLQVSSGAHPRWSRNPGTGEPIATAKTCKPADQTIYHDQSHPSAVILPII
;
A
#
# COMPACT_ATOMS: atom_id res chain seq x y z
N LEU A 1 -20.68 29.19 16.30
CA LEU A 1 -20.63 30.66 16.09
C LEU A 1 -21.82 31.42 16.69
N LYS A 2 -23.07 30.88 16.70
CA LYS A 2 -24.25 31.53 17.32
C LYS A 2 -24.87 30.79 18.53
N GLY A 3 -24.23 29.75 19.05
CA GLY A 3 -24.79 28.89 20.11
C GLY A 3 -25.95 27.98 19.67
N ASP A 4 -26.48 28.16 18.45
CA ASP A 4 -27.50 27.30 17.85
C ASP A 4 -26.88 25.97 17.36
N VAL A 5 -27.33 24.87 17.97
CA VAL A 5 -26.91 23.50 17.65
C VAL A 5 -27.91 22.74 16.78
N SER A 6 -29.05 23.35 16.42
CA SER A 6 -30.14 22.70 15.69
C SER A 6 -29.74 22.17 14.30
N ARG A 7 -28.69 22.75 13.71
CA ARG A 7 -28.14 22.35 12.41
C ARG A 7 -26.92 21.42 12.52
N LEU A 8 -26.52 21.03 13.73
CA LEU A 8 -25.44 20.06 13.89
C LEU A 8 -25.91 18.67 13.45
N ARG A 9 -24.97 17.89 12.91
CA ARG A 9 -25.23 16.48 12.62
C ARG A 9 -25.40 15.73 13.93
N GLN A 10 -26.25 14.71 13.92
CA GLN A 10 -26.46 13.86 15.10
C GLN A 10 -25.18 13.14 15.52
N LYS A 11 -24.39 12.68 14.54
CA LYS A 11 -23.11 12.03 14.78
C LYS A 11 -21.93 12.96 14.48
N PRO A 12 -20.82 12.86 15.24
CA PRO A 12 -19.68 13.77 15.11
C PRO A 12 -18.85 13.52 13.85
N VAL A 13 -18.89 12.31 13.28
CA VAL A 13 -18.07 11.92 12.13
C VAL A 13 -18.96 11.69 10.92
N ARG A 14 -18.55 12.24 9.77
CA ARG A 14 -19.21 12.00 8.48
C ARG A 14 -18.15 11.70 7.43
N LEU A 15 -18.17 10.50 6.88
CA LEU A 15 -17.22 10.00 5.91
C LEU A 15 -17.88 9.82 4.55
N TYR A 16 -17.16 10.10 3.48
CA TYR A 16 -17.54 9.69 2.14
C TYR A 16 -16.96 8.31 1.88
N VAL A 17 -17.81 7.28 1.86
CA VAL A 17 -17.41 5.90 1.61
C VAL A 17 -17.30 5.71 0.10
N MET A 18 -16.05 5.61 -0.35
CA MET A 18 -15.70 5.37 -1.75
C MET A 18 -16.10 3.95 -2.18
N GLY A 19 -16.12 3.69 -3.50
CA GLY A 19 -16.58 2.43 -4.07
C GLY A 19 -18.11 2.38 -4.23
N ILE A 20 -18.85 2.78 -3.18
CA ILE A 20 -20.32 2.98 -3.22
C ILE A 20 -20.74 4.45 -3.37
N ASN A 21 -19.81 5.39 -3.21
CA ASN A 21 -20.00 6.82 -3.45
C ASN A 21 -21.09 7.46 -2.58
N GLN A 22 -21.13 7.12 -1.29
CA GLN A 22 -22.16 7.56 -0.34
C GLN A 22 -21.56 8.21 0.91
N TRP A 23 -22.26 9.22 1.44
CA TRP A 23 -21.95 9.78 2.75
C TRP A 23 -22.54 8.90 3.86
N ARG A 24 -21.74 8.58 4.88
CA ARG A 24 -22.17 7.86 6.09
C ARG A 24 -21.71 8.55 7.35
N ASP A 25 -22.53 8.46 8.39
CA ASP A 25 -22.33 9.11 9.68
C ASP A 25 -21.90 8.06 10.74
N TYR A 26 -20.87 8.37 11.53
CA TYR A 26 -20.26 7.48 12.53
C TYR A 26 -20.08 8.18 13.88
N ASP A 27 -20.13 7.39 14.97
CA ASP A 27 -20.04 7.92 16.34
C ASP A 27 -18.59 8.29 16.72
N GLU A 28 -17.60 7.69 16.06
CA GLU A 28 -16.17 7.92 16.29
C GLU A 28 -15.36 7.70 15.01
N PHE A 29 -14.10 8.15 15.02
CA PHE A 29 -13.15 7.91 13.93
C PHE A 29 -11.82 7.38 14.48
N PRO A 30 -11.30 6.27 13.94
CA PRO A 30 -12.00 5.35 13.02
C PRO A 30 -13.17 4.65 13.73
N PRO A 31 -14.24 4.26 13.02
CA PRO A 31 -15.24 3.35 13.59
C PRO A 31 -14.59 2.03 14.01
N LYS A 32 -15.21 1.32 14.96
CA LYS A 32 -14.72 0.01 15.42
C LYS A 32 -14.54 -0.95 14.24
N ALA A 33 -13.30 -1.35 14.01
CA ALA A 33 -12.88 -2.23 12.93
C ALA A 33 -12.15 -3.46 13.48
N THR A 34 -12.15 -4.54 12.71
CA THR A 34 -11.34 -5.74 12.95
C THR A 34 -10.10 -5.68 12.07
N PRO A 35 -8.88 -5.51 12.64
CA PRO A 35 -7.64 -5.60 11.88
C PRO A 35 -7.54 -6.99 11.24
N THR A 36 -7.53 -7.03 9.91
CA THR A 36 -7.57 -8.26 9.13
C THR A 36 -6.37 -8.30 8.20
N PRO A 37 -5.39 -9.19 8.43
CA PRO A 37 -4.24 -9.33 7.55
C PRO A 37 -4.62 -10.09 6.27
N LEU A 38 -4.21 -9.56 5.12
CA LEU A 38 -4.10 -10.27 3.86
C LEU A 38 -2.63 -10.52 3.58
N TYR A 39 -2.21 -11.77 3.76
CA TYR A 39 -0.84 -12.23 3.57
C TYR A 39 -0.51 -12.34 2.08
N LEU A 40 0.69 -11.91 1.72
CA LEU A 40 1.29 -12.13 0.40
C LEU A 40 1.52 -13.64 0.21
N ARG A 41 1.39 -14.12 -1.03
CA ARG A 41 1.54 -15.52 -1.40
C ARG A 41 2.25 -15.63 -2.74
N GLU A 42 2.78 -16.82 -3.00
CA GLU A 42 3.25 -17.24 -4.32
C GLU A 42 2.20 -17.01 -5.41
N ALA A 43 2.66 -16.98 -6.66
CA ALA A 43 1.82 -16.73 -7.84
C ALA A 43 0.98 -15.44 -7.74
N ASN A 44 1.54 -14.40 -7.11
CA ASN A 44 0.93 -13.06 -6.99
C ASN A 44 -0.41 -13.06 -6.22
N GLY A 45 -0.53 -13.90 -5.19
CA GLY A 45 -1.75 -14.06 -4.40
C GLY A 45 -1.82 -13.21 -3.12
N LEU A 46 -3.04 -12.88 -2.68
CA LEU A 46 -3.35 -12.42 -1.33
C LEU A 46 -4.32 -13.39 -0.65
N SER A 47 -4.04 -13.77 0.60
CA SER A 47 -4.84 -14.74 1.37
C SER A 47 -5.05 -14.31 2.82
N LEU A 48 -6.16 -14.73 3.42
CA LEU A 48 -6.42 -14.56 4.87
C LEU A 48 -5.57 -15.50 5.74
N HIS A 49 -5.02 -16.55 5.13
CA HIS A 49 -4.17 -17.51 5.82
C HIS A 49 -2.70 -17.19 5.56
N PRO A 50 -1.80 -17.35 6.56
CA PRO A 50 -0.36 -17.21 6.35
C PRO A 50 0.16 -18.34 5.46
N CYS A 51 1.30 -18.10 4.80
CA CYS A 51 1.94 -19.09 3.94
C CYS A 51 2.47 -20.28 4.76
N ASP A 52 2.31 -21.49 4.23
CA ASP A 52 2.81 -22.72 4.85
C ASP A 52 4.15 -23.17 4.24
N LEU A 53 4.64 -22.46 3.22
CA LEU A 53 5.92 -22.75 2.58
C LEU A 53 7.06 -22.29 3.48
N SER A 54 8.13 -23.09 3.53
CA SER A 54 9.34 -22.77 4.29
C SER A 54 10.17 -21.66 3.66
N GLU A 55 10.05 -21.46 2.35
CA GLU A 55 10.77 -20.42 1.60
C GLU A 55 9.91 -19.96 0.43
N SER A 56 9.68 -18.66 0.35
CA SER A 56 8.81 -18.01 -0.63
C SER A 56 9.10 -16.51 -0.63
N TYR A 57 9.46 -15.99 -1.79
CA TYR A 57 9.78 -14.57 -1.97
C TYR A 57 9.63 -14.17 -3.43
N ASP A 58 9.47 -12.87 -3.65
CA ASP A 58 9.57 -12.25 -4.97
C ASP A 58 10.71 -11.24 -4.99
N THR A 59 11.27 -11.00 -6.17
CA THR A 59 12.36 -10.03 -6.35
C THR A 59 12.05 -9.05 -7.46
N TYR A 60 12.59 -7.85 -7.35
CA TYR A 60 12.54 -6.85 -8.39
C TYR A 60 13.75 -5.93 -8.30
N ARG A 61 14.05 -5.23 -9.41
CA ARG A 61 15.15 -4.28 -9.46
C ARG A 61 14.61 -2.86 -9.57
N TYR A 62 14.97 -2.01 -8.61
CA TYR A 62 14.66 -0.59 -8.64
C TYR A 62 15.85 0.21 -9.17
N ASP A 63 15.63 1.01 -10.22
CA ASP A 63 16.63 1.92 -10.79
C ASP A 63 16.20 3.38 -10.58
N PRO A 64 16.93 4.16 -9.74
CA PRO A 64 16.60 5.56 -9.52
C PRO A 64 16.72 6.45 -10.78
N THR A 65 17.41 5.99 -11.83
CA THR A 65 17.49 6.70 -13.12
C THR A 65 16.25 6.48 -13.99
N ASN A 66 15.46 5.44 -13.70
CA ASN A 66 14.14 5.16 -14.28
C ASN A 66 13.12 4.89 -13.15
N PRO A 67 12.85 5.88 -12.28
CA PRO A 67 12.11 5.65 -11.06
C PRO A 67 10.65 5.26 -11.38
N THR A 68 10.11 4.35 -10.58
CA THR A 68 8.69 3.97 -10.64
C THR A 68 7.81 5.23 -10.57
N PRO A 69 6.94 5.49 -11.55
CA PRO A 69 6.15 6.72 -11.60
C PRO A 69 4.95 6.67 -10.65
N SER A 70 4.57 7.79 -10.04
CA SER A 70 3.32 7.92 -9.31
C SER A 70 2.14 8.04 -10.27
N VAL A 71 1.11 7.22 -10.08
CA VAL A 71 -0.17 7.30 -10.81
C VAL A 71 -1.29 7.55 -9.80
N GLY A 72 -2.03 8.65 -9.89
CA GLY A 72 -3.10 8.95 -8.94
C GLY A 72 -2.62 9.15 -7.49
N GLY A 73 -3.51 8.87 -6.54
CA GLY A 73 -3.27 9.00 -5.11
C GLY A 73 -3.29 10.47 -4.65
N THR A 74 -2.59 10.78 -3.57
CA THR A 74 -2.57 12.12 -2.96
C THR A 74 -1.56 13.07 -3.62
N VAL A 75 -1.41 12.98 -4.95
CA VAL A 75 -0.59 13.94 -5.71
C VAL A 75 -1.28 15.30 -5.66
N PHE A 76 -0.51 16.35 -5.34
CA PHE A 76 -1.00 17.73 -5.31
C PHE A 76 -1.10 18.32 -6.73
N SER A 77 -1.92 17.68 -7.57
CA SER A 77 -2.23 18.10 -8.94
C SER A 77 -3.67 17.72 -9.24
N PRO A 78 -4.52 18.65 -9.70
CA PRO A 78 -5.93 18.36 -9.97
C PRO A 78 -6.12 17.37 -11.13
N TRP A 79 -5.12 17.22 -12.02
CA TRP A 79 -5.19 16.33 -13.18
C TRP A 79 -4.55 14.96 -12.92
N ALA A 80 -3.56 14.90 -12.03
CA ALA A 80 -2.78 13.68 -11.76
C ALA A 80 -3.12 13.01 -10.42
N GLY A 81 -3.80 13.72 -9.51
CA GLY A 81 -4.28 13.17 -8.24
C GLY A 81 -5.59 12.41 -8.38
N GLY A 82 -5.97 11.71 -7.30
CA GLY A 82 -7.24 10.98 -7.21
C GLY A 82 -7.18 9.54 -7.70
N ALA A 83 -8.34 9.03 -8.15
CA ALA A 83 -8.51 7.64 -8.57
C ALA A 83 -8.18 7.46 -10.06
N HIS A 84 -7.15 6.66 -10.35
CA HIS A 84 -6.66 6.38 -11.70
C HIS A 84 -6.53 4.89 -11.93
N ASP A 85 -6.55 4.49 -13.21
CA ASP A 85 -6.26 3.12 -13.60
C ASP A 85 -4.76 2.85 -13.57
N ASN A 86 -4.36 1.83 -12.83
CA ASN A 86 -2.98 1.49 -12.54
C ASN A 86 -2.42 0.36 -13.43
N ARG A 87 -3.23 -0.25 -14.31
CA ARG A 87 -2.77 -1.39 -15.13
C ARG A 87 -1.46 -1.17 -15.89
N ARG A 88 -1.21 0.06 -16.36
CA ARG A 88 0.05 0.42 -17.05
C ARG A 88 1.25 0.44 -16.09
N LEU A 89 1.05 0.87 -14.85
CA LEU A 89 2.08 0.86 -13.82
C LEU A 89 2.39 -0.58 -13.38
N GLU A 90 1.35 -1.38 -13.22
CA GLU A 90 1.42 -2.79 -12.81
C GLU A 90 2.11 -3.71 -13.84
N ALA A 91 2.31 -3.24 -15.07
CA ALA A 91 3.03 -3.97 -16.11
C ALA A 91 4.55 -3.77 -16.07
N ARG A 92 5.07 -2.96 -15.13
CA ARG A 92 6.52 -2.73 -14.99
C ARG A 92 7.16 -3.83 -14.15
N ASP A 93 8.38 -4.21 -14.51
CA ASP A 93 9.17 -5.24 -13.80
C ASP A 93 9.62 -4.80 -12.39
N ASP A 94 9.55 -3.50 -12.07
CA ASP A 94 9.85 -2.95 -10.74
C ASP A 94 8.61 -2.77 -9.84
N VAL A 95 7.46 -3.34 -10.25
CA VAL A 95 6.20 -3.30 -9.50
C VAL A 95 5.68 -4.73 -9.32
N LEU A 96 5.77 -5.25 -8.10
CA LEU A 96 5.12 -6.49 -7.73
C LEU A 96 3.63 -6.25 -7.48
N ILE A 97 2.80 -7.22 -7.86
CA ILE A 97 1.36 -7.20 -7.60
C ILE A 97 0.94 -8.46 -6.87
N PHE A 98 0.08 -8.32 -5.87
CA PHE A 98 -0.54 -9.42 -5.15
C PHE A 98 -2.06 -9.19 -5.14
N THR A 99 -2.85 -10.18 -5.53
CA THR A 99 -4.30 -10.00 -5.72
C THR A 99 -5.09 -11.10 -5.03
N THR A 100 -6.19 -10.75 -4.36
CA THR A 100 -7.13 -11.74 -3.85
C THR A 100 -7.86 -12.44 -4.99
N GLN A 101 -8.50 -13.57 -4.71
CA GLN A 101 -9.61 -14.03 -5.57
C GLN A 101 -10.74 -12.97 -5.58
N PRO A 102 -11.60 -12.96 -6.61
CA PRO A 102 -12.79 -12.13 -6.62
C PRO A 102 -13.61 -12.34 -5.34
N LEU A 103 -13.98 -11.24 -4.69
CA LEU A 103 -14.65 -11.23 -3.41
C LEU A 103 -16.04 -11.86 -3.54
N LEU A 104 -16.31 -12.88 -2.73
CA LEU A 104 -17.62 -13.55 -2.69
C LEU A 104 -18.70 -12.66 -2.04
N GLN A 105 -18.28 -11.75 -1.17
CA GLN A 105 -19.10 -10.78 -0.45
C GLN A 105 -18.38 -9.41 -0.45
N PRO A 106 -19.09 -8.28 -0.42
CA PRO A 106 -18.43 -6.98 -0.34
C PRO A 106 -17.64 -6.85 0.97
N ILE A 107 -16.52 -6.11 0.91
CA ILE A 107 -15.69 -5.79 2.08
C ILE A 107 -15.61 -4.27 2.20
N GLU A 108 -15.89 -3.74 3.39
CA GLU A 108 -15.73 -2.32 3.69
C GLU A 108 -14.56 -2.13 4.65
N ILE A 109 -13.67 -1.21 4.30
CA ILE A 109 -12.53 -0.82 5.13
C ILE A 109 -12.65 0.65 5.53
N ILE A 110 -12.55 0.94 6.82
CA ILE A 110 -12.54 2.32 7.32
C ILE A 110 -11.51 2.47 8.42
N GLY A 111 -10.51 3.31 8.19
CA GLY A 111 -9.42 3.56 9.12
C GLY A 111 -8.06 3.47 8.46
N ARG A 112 -7.01 3.37 9.27
CA ARG A 112 -5.62 3.27 8.81
C ARG A 112 -5.35 1.88 8.24
N VAL A 113 -4.77 1.86 7.05
CA VAL A 113 -4.25 0.65 6.42
C VAL A 113 -2.75 0.61 6.62
N THR A 114 -2.25 -0.55 7.06
CA THR A 114 -0.82 -0.76 7.31
C THR A 114 -0.32 -1.89 6.42
N LEU A 115 0.89 -1.77 5.91
CA LEU A 115 1.57 -2.85 5.20
C LEU A 115 2.82 -3.25 5.99
N GLN A 116 2.90 -4.51 6.38
CA GLN A 116 4.07 -5.11 6.99
C GLN A 116 4.79 -5.94 5.93
N LEU A 117 6.08 -5.67 5.71
CA LEU A 117 6.91 -6.42 4.78
C LEU A 117 8.17 -6.94 5.47
N TYR A 118 8.54 -8.16 5.13
CA TYR A 118 9.86 -8.73 5.41
C TYR A 118 10.70 -8.58 4.15
N VAL A 119 11.80 -7.84 4.25
CA VAL A 119 12.53 -7.39 3.07
C VAL A 119 14.03 -7.59 3.18
N ARG A 120 14.69 -7.71 2.04
CA ARG A 120 16.14 -7.56 1.88
C ARG A 120 16.42 -6.66 0.68
N SER A 121 17.45 -5.85 0.78
CA SER A 121 17.91 -4.94 -0.28
C SER A 121 19.41 -5.13 -0.49
N SER A 122 19.87 -5.09 -1.75
CA SER A 122 21.30 -5.10 -2.06
C SER A 122 22.02 -3.80 -1.65
N LEU A 123 21.27 -2.74 -1.31
CA LEU A 123 21.79 -1.46 -0.79
C LEU A 123 21.20 -1.14 0.59
N GLN A 124 21.99 -0.45 1.43
CA GLN A 124 21.58 -0.01 2.78
C GLN A 124 20.57 1.16 2.76
N TYR A 125 20.48 1.87 1.63
CA TYR A 125 19.56 2.98 1.42
C TYR A 125 18.61 2.60 0.29
N THR A 126 17.32 2.50 0.59
CA THR A 126 16.27 2.23 -0.39
C THR A 126 14.94 2.74 0.14
N ASP A 127 13.89 2.66 -0.66
CA ASP A 127 12.52 2.90 -0.22
C ASP A 127 11.67 1.64 -0.48
N PHE A 128 10.60 1.46 0.28
CA PHE A 128 9.53 0.52 -0.04
C PHE A 128 8.21 1.27 -0.08
N PHE A 129 7.45 1.03 -1.14
CA PHE A 129 6.15 1.63 -1.42
C PHE A 129 5.09 0.55 -1.43
N GLY A 130 3.95 0.84 -0.83
CA GLY A 130 2.76 -0.01 -0.85
C GLY A 130 1.56 0.75 -1.38
N ARG A 131 0.71 0.08 -2.16
CA ARG A 131 -0.58 0.64 -2.60
C ARG A 131 -1.66 -0.41 -2.66
N VAL A 132 -2.81 -0.11 -2.07
CA VAL A 132 -4.03 -0.89 -2.24
C VAL A 132 -4.82 -0.35 -3.45
N CYS A 133 -5.30 -1.26 -4.30
CA CYS A 133 -6.17 -1.00 -5.43
C CYS A 133 -7.43 -1.87 -5.38
N ASP A 134 -8.52 -1.33 -5.93
CA ASP A 134 -9.76 -2.05 -6.23
C ASP A 134 -9.73 -2.50 -7.70
N VAL A 135 -9.78 -3.82 -7.92
CA VAL A 135 -9.79 -4.42 -9.26
C VAL A 135 -11.22 -4.85 -9.62
N ASP A 136 -11.79 -4.22 -10.64
CA ASP A 136 -13.15 -4.55 -11.09
C ASP A 136 -13.19 -5.82 -11.98
N PRO A 137 -14.37 -6.37 -12.29
CA PRO A 137 -14.50 -7.57 -13.14
C PRO A 137 -13.96 -7.40 -14.57
N SER A 138 -13.74 -6.17 -15.05
CA SER A 138 -13.10 -5.90 -16.34
C SER A 138 -11.57 -5.87 -16.25
N GLY A 139 -11.02 -6.02 -15.04
CA GLY A 139 -9.60 -5.98 -14.74
C GLY A 139 -9.05 -4.58 -14.51
N ARG A 140 -9.89 -3.53 -14.49
CA ARG A 140 -9.41 -2.16 -14.21
C ARG A 140 -8.98 -2.08 -12.75
N SER A 141 -7.75 -1.64 -12.51
CA SER A 141 -7.16 -1.53 -11.17
C SER A 141 -7.13 -0.07 -10.72
N THR A 142 -7.97 0.30 -9.76
CA THR A 142 -8.13 1.69 -9.31
C THR A 142 -7.48 1.89 -7.95
N ASN A 143 -6.54 2.84 -7.82
CA ASN A 143 -5.86 3.10 -6.55
C ASN A 143 -6.82 3.57 -5.44
N VAL A 144 -6.63 3.05 -4.23
CA VAL A 144 -7.42 3.37 -3.03
C VAL A 144 -6.60 4.20 -2.05
N CYS A 145 -5.51 3.65 -1.53
CA CYS A 145 -4.61 4.30 -0.58
C CYS A 145 -3.21 3.72 -0.72
N ASP A 146 -2.20 4.47 -0.27
CA ASP A 146 -0.81 4.11 -0.48
C ASP A 146 0.12 4.88 0.48
N GLY A 147 1.35 4.40 0.58
CA GLY A 147 2.35 4.92 1.49
C GLY A 147 3.75 4.47 1.10
N LEU A 148 4.76 5.14 1.65
CA LEU A 148 6.16 4.85 1.39
C LEU A 148 6.95 4.93 2.70
N VAL A 149 7.80 3.94 2.94
CA VAL A 149 8.82 4.00 3.98
C VAL A 149 10.19 4.14 3.33
N ARG A 150 10.95 5.16 3.75
CA ARG A 150 12.37 5.28 3.43
C ARG A 150 13.19 4.46 4.41
N ILE A 151 14.07 3.60 3.90
CA ILE A 151 15.03 2.81 4.67
C ILE A 151 16.39 3.51 4.68
N ILE A 152 16.94 3.62 5.88
CA ILE A 152 18.27 4.10 6.21
C ILE A 152 18.86 3.14 7.25
N PRO A 153 20.20 3.10 7.44
CA PRO A 153 20.80 2.28 8.49
C PRO A 153 20.12 2.50 9.85
N GLY A 154 19.72 1.41 10.50
CA GLY A 154 19.04 1.41 11.81
C GLY A 154 17.52 1.61 11.77
N LYS A 155 16.89 1.71 10.60
CA LYS A 155 15.43 1.79 10.46
C LYS A 155 14.84 0.45 10.02
N GLY A 156 13.76 0.04 10.68
CA GLY A 156 13.14 -1.29 10.54
C GLY A 156 13.61 -2.23 11.64
N GLU A 157 12.95 -3.38 11.77
CA GLU A 157 13.25 -4.37 12.80
C GLU A 157 14.10 -5.51 12.19
N PRO A 158 15.39 -5.62 12.54
CA PRO A 158 16.25 -6.66 12.00
C PRO A 158 15.80 -8.04 12.47
N GLN A 159 15.79 -9.01 11.56
CA GLN A 159 15.46 -10.41 11.84
C GLN A 159 16.73 -11.26 11.96
N PRO A 160 16.69 -12.42 12.65
CA PRO A 160 17.87 -13.27 12.86
C PRO A 160 18.55 -13.76 11.57
N ASP A 161 17.80 -13.85 10.48
CA ASP A 161 18.27 -14.32 9.17
C ASP A 161 18.83 -13.19 8.27
N GLY A 162 18.90 -11.97 8.81
CA GLY A 162 19.38 -10.78 8.11
C GLY A 162 18.34 -10.11 7.20
N THR A 163 17.07 -10.52 7.23
CA THR A 163 15.97 -9.71 6.69
C THR A 163 15.61 -8.56 7.63
N LEU A 164 14.78 -7.64 7.13
CA LEU A 164 14.28 -6.49 7.87
C LEU A 164 12.75 -6.53 7.83
N CYS A 165 12.09 -6.52 8.99
CA CYS A 165 10.66 -6.27 9.07
C CYS A 165 10.41 -4.76 9.04
N VAL A 166 9.61 -4.29 8.10
CA VAL A 166 9.29 -2.87 7.91
C VAL A 166 7.79 -2.66 7.87
N GLU A 167 7.35 -1.62 8.56
CA GLU A 167 5.97 -1.16 8.55
C GLU A 167 5.82 0.07 7.64
N ILE A 168 4.80 0.07 6.79
CA ILE A 168 4.44 1.14 5.89
C ILE A 168 3.01 1.59 6.22
N ASP A 169 2.87 2.82 6.69
CA ASP A 169 1.56 3.47 6.86
C ASP A 169 1.00 3.89 5.49
N LEU A 170 -0.05 3.21 5.04
CA LEU A 170 -0.76 3.52 3.78
C LEU A 170 -1.87 4.57 3.97
N TRP A 171 -1.87 5.22 5.14
CA TRP A 171 -2.81 6.23 5.59
C TRP A 171 -4.24 5.69 5.78
N ALA A 172 -5.14 6.58 6.17
CA ALA A 172 -6.54 6.23 6.37
C ALA A 172 -7.34 6.27 5.06
N THR A 173 -8.27 5.34 4.92
CA THR A 173 -9.25 5.31 3.82
C THR A 173 -10.64 4.93 4.33
N ALA A 174 -11.66 5.20 3.53
CA ALA A 174 -13.03 4.71 3.72
C ALA A 174 -13.51 4.18 2.36
N TYR A 175 -13.43 2.86 2.16
CA TYR A 175 -13.62 2.23 0.85
C TYR A 175 -14.46 0.96 0.96
N HIS A 176 -15.38 0.79 0.01
CA HIS A 176 -16.22 -0.39 -0.13
C HIS A 176 -15.86 -1.16 -1.39
N PHE A 177 -15.15 -2.28 -1.23
CA PHE A 177 -14.89 -3.23 -2.31
C PHE A 177 -16.15 -4.05 -2.57
N LYS A 178 -16.61 -4.07 -3.82
CA LYS A 178 -17.86 -4.73 -4.20
C LYS A 178 -17.66 -6.24 -4.32
N LYS A 179 -18.75 -7.00 -4.19
CA LYS A 179 -18.78 -8.40 -4.62
C LYS A 179 -18.31 -8.52 -6.07
N GLY A 180 -17.45 -9.50 -6.34
CA GLY A 180 -16.87 -9.77 -7.66
C GLY A 180 -15.66 -8.89 -8.02
N HIS A 181 -15.37 -7.83 -7.26
CA HIS A 181 -14.09 -7.13 -7.34
C HIS A 181 -13.00 -7.91 -6.61
N ALA A 182 -11.73 -7.53 -6.79
CA ALA A 182 -10.62 -8.08 -6.02
C ALA A 182 -9.80 -6.95 -5.37
N ILE A 183 -9.19 -7.26 -4.22
CA ILE A 183 -8.25 -6.36 -3.56
C ILE A 183 -6.87 -6.67 -4.12
N ARG A 184 -6.17 -5.64 -4.62
CA ARG A 184 -4.80 -5.75 -5.11
C ARG A 184 -3.86 -4.91 -4.26
N LEU A 185 -2.73 -5.48 -3.89
CA LEU A 185 -1.58 -4.77 -3.35
C LEU A 185 -0.53 -4.60 -4.45
N GLN A 186 0.02 -3.41 -4.58
CA GLN A 186 1.26 -3.14 -5.32
C GLN A 186 2.40 -2.93 -4.33
N VAL A 187 3.57 -3.48 -4.63
CA VAL A 187 4.82 -3.26 -3.90
C VAL A 187 5.90 -2.83 -4.88
N SER A 188 6.59 -1.74 -4.57
CA SER A 188 7.72 -1.23 -5.36
C SER A 188 8.68 -0.43 -4.48
N SER A 189 9.68 0.23 -5.06
CA SER A 189 10.62 1.10 -4.34
C SER A 189 10.58 2.56 -4.80
N GLY A 190 9.47 2.97 -5.43
CA GLY A 190 9.29 4.34 -5.88
C GLY A 190 7.85 4.68 -6.25
N ALA A 191 7.57 5.98 -6.23
CA ALA A 191 6.37 6.57 -6.80
C ALA A 191 6.65 8.06 -7.07
N HIS A 192 7.55 8.32 -8.02
CA HIS A 192 8.02 9.65 -8.38
C HIS A 192 7.05 10.34 -9.37
N PRO A 193 6.74 11.65 -9.26
CA PRO A 193 7.34 12.63 -8.37
C PRO A 193 6.60 12.84 -7.04
N ARG A 194 5.57 12.04 -6.72
CA ARG A 194 4.89 12.18 -5.41
C ARG A 194 5.88 12.04 -4.27
N TRP A 195 6.76 11.04 -4.34
CA TRP A 195 7.91 10.92 -3.46
C TRP A 195 9.20 11.16 -4.26
N SER A 196 10.14 11.86 -3.64
CA SER A 196 11.48 12.00 -4.21
C SER A 196 12.16 10.65 -4.23
N ARG A 197 12.63 10.23 -5.40
CA ARG A 197 13.39 8.99 -5.60
C ARG A 197 14.55 8.88 -4.61
N ASN A 198 14.75 7.69 -4.04
CA ASN A 198 15.96 7.40 -3.27
C ASN A 198 17.12 7.13 -4.23
N PRO A 199 18.28 7.83 -4.09
CA PRO A 199 19.43 7.60 -4.96
C PRO A 199 20.16 6.27 -4.69
N GLY A 200 19.88 5.59 -3.58
CA GLY A 200 20.53 4.33 -3.20
C GLY A 200 21.91 4.51 -2.54
N THR A 201 22.40 5.74 -2.40
CA THR A 201 23.77 6.03 -1.92
C THR A 201 23.85 6.58 -0.51
N GLY A 202 22.73 7.06 0.05
CA GLY A 202 22.71 7.81 1.31
C GLY A 202 23.08 9.29 1.15
N GLU A 203 23.42 9.75 -0.06
CA GLU A 203 23.59 11.17 -0.34
C GLU A 203 22.28 11.94 -0.08
N PRO A 204 22.34 13.21 0.35
CA PRO A 204 21.16 14.04 0.48
C PRO A 204 20.42 14.15 -0.87
N ILE A 205 19.13 13.82 -0.87
CA ILE A 205 18.28 13.70 -2.08
C ILE A 205 18.39 14.91 -3.00
N ALA A 206 18.39 16.12 -2.43
CA ALA A 206 18.40 17.37 -3.18
C ALA A 206 19.71 17.62 -3.93
N THR A 207 20.80 16.98 -3.51
CA THR A 207 22.15 17.22 -4.02
C THR A 207 22.83 15.96 -4.55
N ALA A 208 22.17 14.81 -4.46
CA ALA A 208 22.72 13.52 -4.88
C ALA A 208 23.13 13.56 -6.35
N LYS A 209 24.36 13.16 -6.64
CA LYS A 209 24.90 13.12 -8.02
C LYS A 209 24.98 11.71 -8.57
N THR A 210 25.00 10.72 -7.68
CA THR A 210 25.13 9.32 -8.04
C THR A 210 23.84 8.60 -7.71
N CYS A 211 23.39 7.75 -8.64
CA CYS A 211 22.29 6.83 -8.42
C CYS A 211 22.83 5.41 -8.50
N LYS A 212 22.41 4.56 -7.55
CA LYS A 212 22.73 3.13 -7.55
C LYS A 212 21.42 2.35 -7.61
N PRO A 213 21.23 1.48 -8.62
CA PRO A 213 20.11 0.57 -8.64
C PRO A 213 20.23 -0.47 -7.51
N ALA A 214 19.09 -0.90 -6.98
CA ALA A 214 18.99 -1.82 -5.86
C ALA A 214 18.09 -3.00 -6.22
N ASP A 215 18.57 -4.20 -5.92
CA ASP A 215 17.83 -5.44 -6.03
C ASP A 215 17.10 -5.67 -4.71
N GLN A 216 15.79 -5.84 -4.80
CA GLN A 216 14.88 -5.95 -3.68
C GLN A 216 14.34 -7.38 -3.62
N THR A 217 14.15 -7.87 -2.40
CA THR A 217 13.51 -9.15 -2.12
C THR A 217 12.41 -8.91 -1.10
N ILE A 218 11.21 -9.39 -1.41
CA ILE A 218 10.03 -9.37 -0.54
C ILE A 218 9.73 -10.80 -0.14
N TYR A 219 9.92 -11.13 1.13
CA TYR A 219 9.67 -12.46 1.68
C TYR A 219 8.21 -12.60 2.09
N HIS A 220 7.65 -13.78 1.86
CA HIS A 220 6.26 -14.12 2.21
C HIS A 220 6.10 -15.61 2.56
N ASP A 221 7.15 -16.19 3.12
CA ASP A 221 7.14 -17.55 3.68
C ASP A 221 6.59 -17.61 5.12
N GLN A 222 6.55 -18.82 5.67
CA GLN A 222 6.03 -19.10 7.01
C GLN A 222 6.70 -18.28 8.13
N SER A 223 8.00 -17.99 8.01
CA SER A 223 8.75 -17.20 9.01
C SER A 223 8.65 -15.70 8.77
N HIS A 224 8.24 -15.31 7.56
CA HIS A 224 8.20 -13.93 7.07
C HIS A 224 6.81 -13.56 6.53
N PRO A 225 5.76 -13.52 7.37
CA PRO A 225 4.38 -13.38 6.93
C PRO A 225 4.03 -11.93 6.53
N SER A 226 4.65 -11.41 5.46
CA SER A 226 4.33 -10.11 4.88
C SER A 226 2.83 -10.01 4.58
N ALA A 227 2.21 -8.90 4.99
CA ALA A 227 0.76 -8.73 4.88
C ALA A 227 0.35 -7.26 4.79
N VAL A 228 -0.74 -7.00 4.07
CA VAL A 228 -1.50 -5.75 4.19
C VAL A 228 -2.61 -5.95 5.24
N ILE A 229 -2.63 -5.09 6.26
CA ILE A 229 -3.58 -5.13 7.36
C ILE A 229 -4.70 -4.14 7.09
N LEU A 230 -5.91 -4.67 6.91
CA LEU A 230 -7.11 -3.92 6.57
C LEU A 230 -8.01 -3.70 7.80
N PRO A 231 -8.52 -2.48 8.03
CA PRO A 231 -9.48 -2.20 9.10
C PRO A 231 -10.91 -2.52 8.61
N ILE A 232 -11.30 -3.80 8.61
CA ILE A 232 -12.61 -4.24 8.12
C ILE A 232 -13.71 -3.88 9.14
N ILE A 233 -14.81 -3.30 8.66
CA ILE A 233 -16.01 -2.93 9.46
C ILE A 233 -17.05 -4.05 9.41
#